data_AF-A0A9X2AEN6-F1
#
_entry.id   AF-A0A9X2AEN6-F1
#
_cell.length_a   1.000
_cell.length_b   1.000
_cell.length_c   1.000
_cell.angle_alpha   90.00
_cell.angle_beta   90.00
_cell.angle_gamma   90.00
#
_symmetry.space_group_name_H-M   'P 1'
#
loop_
_entity.id
_entity.type
_entity.pdbx_description
1 polymer ?
#
loop_
_entity_poly.entity_id
_entity_poly.type
_entity_poly.pdbx_seq_one_letter_code
_entity_poly.pdbx_strand_id
1 'polypeptide(L)' 'MGDKIVGVRKNQLGEISMVKLNNGKIVTLDEVRQMASDGFIDSLSEIDEHGNWTIDQSYGDATPQSGNNLDLLPGF' A
#
# COMPACT_ATOMS: atom_id res chain seq x y z
N MET A 1 -2.43 9.25 -13.07
CA MET A 1 -1.69 7.99 -12.84
C MET A 1 -1.17 8.11 -11.42
N GLY A 2 -1.81 7.45 -10.45
CA GLY A 2 -1.34 7.48 -9.07
C GLY A 2 -0.13 6.55 -8.88
N ASP A 3 0.57 6.73 -7.76
CA ASP A 3 1.70 5.86 -7.41
C ASP A 3 1.21 4.45 -7.06
N LYS A 4 2.02 3.43 -7.35
CA LYS A 4 1.73 2.02 -7.06
C LYS A 4 2.83 1.41 -6.21
N ILE A 5 2.46 0.54 -5.28
CA ILE A 5 3.43 -0.21 -4.46
C ILE A 5 4.00 -1.36 -5.29
N VAL A 6 5.33 -1.43 -5.39
CA VAL A 6 6.07 -2.44 -6.18
C VAL A 6 7.02 -3.30 -5.35
N GLY A 7 7.22 -2.95 -4.08
CA GLY A 7 8.07 -3.70 -3.15
C GLY A 7 7.77 -3.34 -1.71
N VAL A 8 8.10 -4.23 -0.78
CA VAL A 8 7.89 -4.02 0.67
C VAL A 8 9.15 -4.41 1.43
N ARG A 9 9.40 -3.75 2.56
CA ARG A 9 10.50 -4.07 3.46
C ARG A 9 9.96 -4.39 4.84
N LYS A 10 10.24 -5.60 5.31
CA LYS A 10 9.83 -6.09 6.61
C LYS A 10 10.84 -5.70 7.71
N ASN A 11 10.37 -5.40 8.91
CA ASN A 11 11.21 -5.19 10.10
C ASN A 11 11.70 -6.54 10.67
N GLN A 12 12.40 -6.51 11.81
CA GLN A 12 12.89 -7.71 12.50
C GLN A 12 11.77 -8.63 13.02
N LEU A 13 10.53 -8.13 13.11
CA LEU A 13 9.34 -8.87 13.54
C LEU A 13 8.58 -9.50 12.36
N GLY A 14 9.00 -9.24 11.11
CA GLY A 14 8.33 -9.74 9.90
C GLY A 14 7.19 -8.85 9.39
N GLU A 15 7.00 -7.68 9.99
CA GLU A 15 5.96 -6.71 9.65
C GLU A 15 6.47 -5.71 8.61
N ILE A 16 5.61 -5.32 7.66
CA ILE A 16 5.93 -4.30 6.66
C ILE A 16 6.16 -2.96 7.35
N SER A 17 7.40 -2.47 7.24
CA SER A 17 7.84 -1.20 7.82
C SER A 17 7.97 -0.09 6.79
N MET A 18 8.33 -0.45 5.55
CA MET A 18 8.50 0.46 4.44
C MET A 18 7.97 -0.18 3.17
N VAL A 19 7.57 0.65 2.22
CA VAL A 19 7.20 0.20 0.89
C VAL A 19 7.91 1.02 -0.17
N LYS A 20 8.12 0.40 -1.32
CA LYS A 20 8.72 1.02 -2.50
C LYS A 20 7.63 1.28 -3.51
N LEU A 21 7.57 2.50 -3.98
CA LEU A 21 6.66 2.94 -5.03
C LEU A 21 7.28 2.69 -6.41
N ASN A 22 6.44 2.60 -7.43
CA ASN A 22 6.83 2.44 -8.84
C ASN A 22 7.72 3.59 -9.35
N ASN A 23 7.59 4.78 -8.75
CA ASN A 23 8.46 5.93 -9.02
C ASN A 23 9.87 5.80 -8.38
N GLY A 24 10.14 4.71 -7.67
CA GLY A 24 11.41 4.43 -7.00
C GLY A 24 11.53 5.02 -5.59
N LYS A 25 10.55 5.82 -5.14
CA LYS A 25 10.52 6.38 -3.78
C LYS A 25 10.28 5.26 -2.76
N ILE A 26 11.02 5.34 -1.66
CA ILE A 26 10.82 4.48 -0.50
C ILE A 26 10.20 5.35 0.58
N VAL A 27 9.10 4.87 1.14
CA VAL A 27 8.29 5.57 2.14
C VAL A 27 7.94 4.58 3.25
N THR A 28 7.73 5.08 4.46
CA THR A 28 7.30 4.23 5.58
C THR A 28 5.85 3.80 5.39
N LEU A 29 5.43 2.76 6.13
CA LEU A 29 4.04 2.34 6.12
C LEU A 29 3.09 3.47 6.54
N ASP A 30 3.45 4.25 7.57
CA ASP A 30 2.67 5.41 8.02
C ASP A 30 2.56 6.50 6.94
N GLU A 31 3.65 6.79 6.24
CA GLU A 31 3.62 7.72 5.11
C GLU A 31 2.71 7.21 4.00
N VAL A 32 2.69 5.90 3.73
CA VAL A 32 1.79 5.33 2.73
C VAL A 32 0.35 5.35 3.16
N ARG A 33 0.04 5.10 4.43
CA ARG A 33 -1.33 5.28 4.95
C ARG A 33 -1.80 6.71 4.77
N GLN A 34 -0.93 7.69 5.05
CA GLN A 34 -1.26 9.08 4.85
C GLN A 34 -1.43 9.42 3.36
N MET A 35 -0.50 8.99 2.50
CA MET A 35 -0.60 9.17 1.05
C MET A 35 -1.83 8.49 0.44
N ALA A 36 -2.24 7.33 0.95
CA ALA A 36 -3.46 6.62 0.57
C ALA A 36 -4.71 7.42 0.98
N SER A 37 -4.77 7.88 2.23
CA SER A 37 -5.85 8.75 2.72
C SER A 37 -5.95 10.07 1.96
N ASP A 38 -4.82 10.62 1.52
CA ASP A 38 -4.74 11.86 0.75
C ASP A 38 -5.01 11.63 -0.76
N GLY A 39 -5.17 10.38 -1.20
CA GLY A 39 -5.47 10.02 -2.59
C GLY A 39 -4.26 10.04 -3.54
N PHE A 40 -3.03 10.03 -3.02
CA PHE A 40 -1.80 9.98 -3.82
C PHE A 40 -1.44 8.57 -4.29
N ILE A 41 -1.80 7.54 -3.53
CA ILE A 41 -1.64 6.14 -3.95
C ILE A 41 -2.87 5.77 -4.78
N ASP A 42 -2.66 5.27 -6.00
CA ASP A 42 -3.79 4.96 -6.88
C ASP A 42 -4.65 3.85 -6.27
N SER A 43 -5.93 4.17 -6.04
CA SER A 43 -6.96 3.26 -5.54
C SER A 43 -6.76 2.75 -4.11
N LEU A 44 -5.62 2.92 -3.45
CA LEU A 44 -5.41 2.43 -2.08
C LEU A 44 -6.06 3.37 -1.06
N SER A 45 -6.86 2.83 -0.15
CA SER A 45 -7.49 3.56 0.96
C SER A 45 -6.87 3.22 2.29
N GLU A 46 -6.55 1.95 2.51
CA GLU A 46 -5.90 1.48 3.74
C GLU A 46 -4.85 0.41 3.44
N ILE A 47 -3.82 0.35 4.29
CA ILE A 47 -2.79 -0.70 4.30
C ILE A 47 -2.39 -1.01 5.74
N ASP A 48 -2.09 -2.29 6.01
CA ASP A 48 -1.54 -2.72 7.29
C ASP A 48 -0.13 -3.33 7.19
N GLU A 49 0.44 -3.59 8.35
CA GLU A 49 1.77 -4.15 8.52
C GLU A 49 1.87 -5.62 8.11
N HIS A 50 0.74 -6.30 7.95
CA HIS A 50 0.64 -7.67 7.45
C HIS A 50 0.49 -7.72 5.92
N GLY A 51 0.45 -6.58 5.23
CA GLY A 51 0.27 -6.49 3.79
C GLY A 51 -1.16 -6.66 3.32
N ASN A 52 -2.13 -6.55 4.24
CA ASN A 52 -3.51 -6.30 3.87
C ASN A 52 -3.64 -4.90 3.30
N TRP A 53 -4.48 -4.77 2.29
CA TRP A 53 -4.88 -3.49 1.73
C TRP A 53 -6.36 -3.47 1.40
N THR A 54 -6.90 -2.27 1.40
CA THR A 54 -8.27 -1.99 1.01
C THR A 54 -8.29 -0.83 0.01
N ILE A 55 -9.13 -0.96 -1.00
CA ILE A 55 -9.47 0.03 -2.02
C ILE A 55 -10.95 0.37 -1.80
N ASP A 56 -11.24 1.52 -1.22
CA ASP A 56 -12.57 2.11 -1.21
C ASP A 56 -12.74 2.91 -2.50
N GLN A 57 -13.32 2.28 -3.52
CA GLN A 57 -13.70 3.00 -4.74
C GLN A 57 -14.92 3.88 -4.46
N SER A 58 -14.67 5.16 -4.14
CA SER A 58 -15.71 6.18 -3.92
C SER A 58 -16.39 6.66 -5.23
N TYR A 59 -16.28 5.91 -6.33
CA TYR A 59 -16.86 6.28 -7.63
C TYR A 59 -17.70 5.12 -8.21
N GLY A 60 -19.01 5.16 -7.92
CA GLY A 60 -20.08 4.47 -8.65
C GLY A 60 -20.13 2.94 -8.52
N ASP A 61 -21.07 2.43 -7.71
CA ASP A 61 -21.53 1.01 -7.62
C ASP A 61 -20.46 -0.10 -7.56
N ALA A 62 -19.18 0.25 -7.44
CA ALA A 62 -18.07 -0.68 -7.33
C ALA A 62 -17.94 -1.17 -5.88
N THR A 63 -17.87 -2.48 -5.71
CA THR A 63 -17.64 -3.10 -4.40
C THR A 63 -16.23 -2.76 -3.91
N PRO A 64 -16.04 -2.43 -2.61
CA PRO A 64 -14.72 -2.29 -2.02
C PRO A 64 -13.86 -3.51 -2.33
N GLN A 65 -12.63 -3.29 -2.79
CA GLN A 65 -11.68 -4.38 -3.04
C GLN A 65 -10.69 -4.45 -1.89
N SER A 66 -10.47 -5.64 -1.37
CA SER A 66 -9.42 -5.89 -0.39
C SER A 66 -8.56 -7.07 -0.81
N GLY A 67 -7.31 -7.06 -0.37
CA GLY A 67 -6.34 -8.11 -0.66
C GLY A 67 -5.31 -8.24 0.44
N ASN A 68 -4.62 -9.38 0.46
CA ASN A 68 -3.49 -9.69 1.37
C ASN A 68 -2.36 -10.24 0.51
N ASN A 69 -1.72 -9.39 -0.29
CA ASN A 69 -0.63 -9.83 -1.18
C ASN A 69 0.51 -8.83 -1.26
N LEU A 70 0.48 -7.73 -0.50
CA LEU A 70 1.60 -6.79 -0.48
C LEU A 70 2.81 -7.40 0.23
N ASP A 71 2.59 -8.34 1.16
CA ASP A 71 3.63 -9.11 1.83
C ASP A 71 4.35 -10.13 0.91
N LEU A 72 3.74 -10.45 -0.24
CA LEU A 72 4.29 -11.29 -1.31
C LEU A 72 5.12 -10.49 -2.33
N LEU A 73 5.11 -9.16 -2.25
CA LEU A 73 5.94 -8.32 -3.10
C LEU A 73 7.43 -8.54 -2.78
N PRO A 74 8.31 -8.37 -3.79
CA PRO A 74 9.74 -8.55 -3.58
C PRO A 74 10.26 -7.60 -2.49
N GLY A 75 11.04 -8.19 -1.58
CA GLY A 75 11.84 -7.46 -0.60
C GLY A 75 12.93 -6.64 -1.28
N PHE A 76 13.27 -5.50 -0.69
CA PHE A 76 14.40 -4.66 -1.10
C PHE A 76 15.25 -4.24 0.10
#